data_AF-A0A7X7NXH9-F1
#
_entry.id   AF-A0A7X7NXH9-F1
#
_cell.length_a   1.000
_cell.length_b   1.000
_cell.length_c   1.000
_cell.angle_alpha   90.00
_cell.angle_beta   90.00
_cell.angle_gamma   90.00
#
_symmetry.space_group_name_H-M   'P 1'
#
loop_
_entity.id
_entity.type
_entity.pdbx_description
1 polymer ?
#
loop_
_entity_poly.entity_id
_entity_poly.type
_entity_poly.pdbx_seq_one_letter_code
_entity_poly.pdbx_strand_id
1 'polypeptide(L)'
;MAIEARDLVRGVTNKEIPGVEEQVETMEFIKATTITIMNEKGAQQLGRPVGIYVTIDSPPLKINDPYVKNEIITVMEKNLHLLFGERLKPEDTVLLVGLGNWRATADSLGPKFIEYSPITRHYHAYAPEALVQGMRPTCGISPGVLGITGLETFEVVKGIVDSVKPSLMVVVDALAAQNVDRIGTSIQMSNTGIQPGAGVGNARHALTEADLGIPVIAIGVPTIVSAGIIAD
;
A
#
# COMPACT_ATOMS: atom_id res chain seq x y z
N MET A 1 -1.07 -4.16 10.62
CA MET A 1 -0.29 -4.80 9.54
C MET A 1 -0.49 -6.31 9.55
N ALA A 2 -0.08 -7.04 8.50
CA ALA A 2 -0.24 -8.50 8.43
C ALA A 2 0.63 -9.23 9.48
N ILE A 3 1.86 -8.73 9.71
CA ILE A 3 2.76 -9.29 10.72
C ILE A 3 2.18 -9.16 12.14
N GLU A 4 1.55 -8.03 12.47
CA GLU A 4 0.91 -7.81 13.78
C GLU A 4 -0.27 -8.77 13.99
N ALA A 5 -1.11 -8.97 12.97
CA ALA A 5 -2.24 -9.90 13.04
C ALA A 5 -1.76 -11.34 13.26
N ARG A 6 -0.66 -11.73 12.60
CA ARG A 6 -0.03 -13.03 12.81
C ARG A 6 0.56 -13.15 14.21
N ASP A 7 1.30 -12.16 14.69
CA ASP A 7 1.95 -12.18 16.01
C ASP A 7 0.92 -12.28 17.14
N LEU A 8 -0.24 -11.60 17.01
CA LEU A 8 -1.39 -11.75 17.89
C LEU A 8 -1.90 -13.21 17.93
N VAL A 9 -2.08 -13.84 16.77
CA VAL A 9 -2.59 -15.22 16.68
C VAL A 9 -1.57 -16.22 17.22
N ARG A 10 -0.29 -16.08 16.84
CA ARG A 10 0.79 -16.97 17.29
C ARG A 10 1.09 -16.84 18.78
N GLY A 11 1.06 -15.63 19.33
CA GLY A 11 1.24 -15.40 20.77
C GLY A 11 0.19 -16.12 21.62
N VAL A 12 -0.99 -16.38 21.04
CA VAL A 12 -2.08 -17.12 21.70
C VAL A 12 -1.94 -18.65 21.50
N THR A 13 -1.40 -19.14 20.37
CA THR A 13 -1.48 -20.58 20.03
C THR A 13 -0.15 -21.31 19.82
N ASN A 14 1.00 -20.62 19.78
CA ASN A 14 2.37 -21.13 19.55
C ASN A 14 2.50 -22.21 18.44
N LYS A 15 1.64 -22.15 17.41
CA LYS A 15 1.56 -23.10 16.29
C LYS A 15 1.68 -22.36 14.97
N GLU A 16 2.19 -23.05 13.95
CA GLU A 16 2.09 -22.60 12.56
C GLU A 16 0.63 -22.56 12.11
N ILE A 17 0.30 -21.54 11.31
CA ILE A 17 -1.06 -21.27 10.83
C ILE A 17 -1.21 -21.98 9.46
N PRO A 18 -2.01 -23.06 9.35
CA PRO A 18 -2.15 -23.78 8.09
C PRO A 18 -2.69 -22.87 6.99
N GLY A 19 -2.05 -22.90 5.81
CA GLY A 19 -2.44 -22.04 4.68
C GLY A 19 -1.76 -20.67 4.68
N VAL A 20 -0.77 -20.46 5.55
CA VAL A 20 0.04 -19.23 5.61
C VAL A 20 1.52 -19.62 5.49
N GLU A 21 2.21 -19.02 4.53
CA GLU A 21 3.66 -19.11 4.38
C GLU A 21 4.32 -17.81 4.83
N GLU A 22 5.47 -17.91 5.49
CA GLU A 22 6.30 -16.78 5.90
C GLU A 22 7.70 -16.90 5.30
N GLN A 23 8.17 -15.81 4.71
CA GLN A 23 9.55 -15.66 4.26
C GLN A 23 10.13 -14.40 4.87
N VAL A 24 11.33 -14.49 5.44
CA VAL A 24 12.02 -13.37 6.07
C VAL A 24 13.35 -13.15 5.38
N GLU A 25 13.60 -11.92 5.00
CA GLU A 25 14.86 -11.47 4.41
C GLU A 25 15.42 -10.32 5.26
N THR A 26 16.67 -10.45 5.69
CA THR A 26 17.35 -9.43 6.50
C THR A 26 18.53 -8.88 5.71
N MET A 27 18.63 -7.56 5.68
CA MET A 27 19.72 -6.79 5.11
C MET A 27 20.31 -5.87 6.20
N GLU A 28 21.17 -4.93 5.81
CA GLU A 28 21.89 -4.08 6.78
C GLU A 28 20.93 -3.18 7.58
N PHE A 29 19.95 -2.58 6.91
CA PHE A 29 19.01 -1.62 7.52
C PHE A 29 17.56 -2.10 7.53
N ILE A 30 17.29 -3.24 6.91
CA ILE A 30 15.93 -3.73 6.66
C ILE A 30 15.73 -5.16 7.12
N LYS A 31 14.56 -5.41 7.70
CA LYS A 31 13.95 -6.74 7.80
C LYS A 31 12.67 -6.75 6.97
N ALA A 32 12.67 -7.45 5.85
CA ALA A 32 11.50 -7.67 5.02
C ALA A 32 10.85 -9.00 5.40
N THR A 33 9.54 -8.99 5.67
CA THR A 33 8.74 -10.18 5.96
C THR A 33 7.63 -10.29 4.93
N THR A 34 7.62 -11.37 4.17
CA THR A 34 6.58 -11.69 3.20
C THR A 34 5.68 -12.78 3.80
N ILE A 35 4.39 -12.48 3.90
CA ILE A 35 3.35 -13.40 4.33
C ILE A 35 2.46 -13.70 3.13
N THR A 36 2.38 -14.98 2.75
CA THR A 36 1.50 -15.46 1.68
C THR A 36 0.37 -16.25 2.31
N ILE A 37 -0.85 -15.70 2.22
CA ILE A 37 -2.07 -16.38 2.64
C ILE A 37 -2.64 -17.10 1.42
N MET A 38 -2.62 -18.44 1.45
CA MET A 38 -2.93 -19.28 0.28
C MET A 38 -4.40 -19.73 0.21
N ASN A 39 -5.14 -19.67 1.32
CA ASN A 39 -6.52 -20.17 1.37
C ASN A 39 -7.38 -19.46 2.44
N GLU A 40 -8.69 -19.66 2.33
CA GLU A 40 -9.70 -19.07 3.22
C GLU A 40 -9.52 -19.45 4.69
N LYS A 41 -8.99 -20.64 4.98
CA LYS A 41 -8.73 -21.05 6.37
C LYS A 41 -7.63 -20.18 6.99
N GLY A 42 -6.54 -19.94 6.25
CA GLY A 42 -5.49 -19.01 6.64
C GLY A 42 -6.02 -17.58 6.77
N ALA A 43 -6.87 -17.16 5.83
CA ALA A 43 -7.47 -15.83 5.83
C ALA A 43 -8.33 -15.58 7.07
N GLN A 44 -9.20 -16.54 7.42
CA GLN A 44 -10.03 -16.48 8.63
C GLN A 44 -9.19 -16.48 9.91
N GLN A 45 -8.15 -17.30 9.98
CA GLN A 45 -7.28 -17.36 11.16
C GLN A 45 -6.49 -16.07 11.36
N LEU A 46 -6.04 -15.42 10.28
CA LEU A 46 -5.31 -14.15 10.35
C LEU A 46 -6.20 -12.90 10.35
N GLY A 47 -7.49 -13.03 10.03
CA GLY A 47 -8.38 -11.89 9.84
C GLY A 47 -7.94 -11.00 8.66
N ARG A 48 -7.35 -11.59 7.63
CA ARG A 48 -6.80 -10.89 6.45
C ARG A 48 -7.15 -11.67 5.17
N PRO A 49 -7.57 -11.01 4.08
CA PRO A 49 -7.87 -11.70 2.83
C PRO A 49 -6.71 -12.54 2.28
N VAL A 50 -7.03 -13.57 1.49
CA VAL A 50 -6.06 -14.34 0.69
C VAL A 50 -5.24 -13.41 -0.19
N GLY A 51 -3.92 -13.60 -0.22
CA GLY A 51 -3.01 -12.77 -0.99
C GLY A 51 -1.62 -12.67 -0.36
N ILE A 52 -0.83 -11.74 -0.87
CA ILE A 52 0.56 -11.53 -0.49
C ILE A 52 0.66 -10.20 0.26
N TYR A 53 1.33 -10.23 1.41
CA TYR A 53 1.60 -9.07 2.24
C TYR A 53 3.10 -9.00 2.49
N VAL A 54 3.68 -7.84 2.22
CA VAL A 54 5.09 -7.57 2.49
C VAL A 54 5.16 -6.47 3.54
N THR A 55 5.89 -6.72 4.63
CA THR A 55 6.21 -5.72 5.64
C THR A 55 7.71 -5.49 5.64
N ILE A 56 8.11 -4.26 5.34
CA ILE A 56 9.50 -3.80 5.37
C ILE A 56 9.67 -3.03 6.68
N ASP A 57 10.42 -3.59 7.61
CA ASP A 57 10.79 -2.94 8.87
C ASP A 57 12.20 -2.37 8.75
N SER A 58 12.32 -1.05 8.94
CA SER A 58 13.58 -0.31 8.93
C SER A 58 13.53 0.80 9.99
N PRO A 59 14.03 0.54 11.22
CA PRO A 59 14.17 1.56 12.25
C PRO A 59 14.82 2.87 11.79
N PRO A 60 15.87 2.87 10.93
CA PRO A 60 16.50 4.12 10.48
C PRO A 60 15.74 4.88 9.40
N LEU A 61 14.58 4.39 8.90
CA LEU A 61 13.76 5.08 7.88
C LEU A 61 13.32 6.50 8.29
N LYS A 62 13.27 6.79 9.59
CA LYS A 62 12.99 8.13 10.13
C LYS A 62 14.06 9.16 9.73
N ILE A 63 15.26 8.71 9.39
CA ILE A 63 16.41 9.56 9.08
C ILE A 63 16.57 9.58 7.56
N ASN A 64 16.87 10.76 7.03
CA ASN A 64 17.07 10.97 5.60
C ASN A 64 18.45 10.46 5.14
N ASP A 65 18.70 9.15 5.27
CA ASP A 65 19.96 8.50 4.92
C ASP A 65 19.90 7.89 3.50
N PRO A 66 20.81 8.24 2.57
CA PRO A 66 20.83 7.70 1.22
C PRO A 66 21.02 6.19 1.12
N TYR A 67 21.80 5.57 2.02
CA TYR A 67 22.06 4.13 2.00
C TYR A 67 20.82 3.35 2.42
N VAL A 68 20.17 3.79 3.51
CA VAL A 68 18.89 3.24 3.96
C VAL A 68 17.85 3.33 2.85
N LYS A 69 17.75 4.49 2.19
CA LYS A 69 16.81 4.68 1.06
C LYS A 69 17.06 3.74 -0.10
N ASN A 70 18.31 3.57 -0.51
CA ASN A 70 18.66 2.70 -1.63
C ASN A 70 18.28 1.25 -1.34
N GLU A 71 18.52 0.79 -0.11
CA GLU A 71 18.11 -0.54 0.32
C GLU A 71 16.59 -0.68 0.30
N ILE A 72 15.84 0.32 0.81
CA ILE A 72 14.37 0.30 0.81
C ILE A 72 13.83 0.27 -0.62
N ILE A 73 14.36 1.10 -1.52
CA ILE A 73 13.96 1.12 -2.93
C ILE A 73 14.17 -0.25 -3.57
N THR A 74 15.34 -0.87 -3.35
CA THR A 74 15.67 -2.19 -3.88
C THR A 74 14.68 -3.26 -3.40
N VAL A 75 14.36 -3.25 -2.10
CA VAL A 75 13.38 -4.19 -1.52
C VAL A 75 11.98 -3.92 -2.04
N MET A 76 11.56 -2.66 -2.12
CA MET A 76 10.25 -2.29 -2.64
C MET A 76 10.09 -2.69 -4.10
N GLU A 77 11.08 -2.43 -4.95
CA GLU A 77 11.06 -2.82 -6.37
C GLU A 77 10.87 -4.33 -6.53
N LYS A 78 11.73 -5.13 -5.87
CA LYS A 78 11.65 -6.60 -5.86
C LYS A 78 10.26 -7.09 -5.45
N ASN A 79 9.71 -6.52 -4.38
CA ASN A 79 8.42 -6.96 -3.84
C ASN A 79 7.23 -6.43 -4.65
N LEU A 80 7.32 -5.27 -5.30
CA LEU A 80 6.30 -4.80 -6.23
C LEU A 80 6.16 -5.80 -7.39
N HIS A 81 7.27 -6.27 -7.97
CA HIS A 81 7.26 -7.31 -9.00
C HIS A 81 6.56 -8.59 -8.52
N LEU A 82 6.79 -9.02 -7.27
CA LEU A 82 6.08 -10.15 -6.67
C LEU A 82 4.56 -9.91 -6.59
N LEU A 83 4.15 -8.69 -6.22
CA LEU A 83 2.75 -8.37 -5.97
C LEU A 83 1.90 -8.25 -7.25
N PHE A 84 2.44 -7.67 -8.33
CA PHE A 84 1.72 -7.56 -9.60
C PHE A 84 2.04 -8.71 -10.59
N GLY A 85 3.13 -9.47 -10.39
CA GLY A 85 3.51 -10.61 -11.23
C GLY A 85 3.71 -10.23 -12.71
N GLU A 86 3.14 -11.02 -13.61
CA GLU A 86 3.20 -10.79 -15.07
C GLU A 86 2.02 -9.97 -15.62
N ARG A 87 1.24 -9.31 -14.74
CA ARG A 87 -0.01 -8.63 -15.11
C ARG A 87 0.18 -7.30 -15.86
N LEU A 88 1.41 -6.86 -16.09
CA LEU A 88 1.73 -5.56 -16.67
C LEU A 88 2.74 -5.64 -17.81
N LYS A 89 2.37 -5.12 -18.97
CA LYS A 89 3.26 -4.84 -20.11
C LYS A 89 3.75 -3.40 -20.07
N PRO A 90 4.91 -3.04 -20.64
CA PRO A 90 5.46 -1.67 -20.56
C PRO A 90 4.49 -0.53 -20.96
N GLU A 91 3.61 -0.78 -21.92
CA GLU A 91 2.63 0.15 -22.47
C GLU A 91 1.32 0.26 -21.66
N ASP A 92 1.12 -0.62 -20.68
CA ASP A 92 -0.11 -0.63 -19.88
C ASP A 92 -0.21 0.60 -18.97
N THR A 93 -1.39 1.22 -18.95
CA THR A 93 -1.68 2.37 -18.10
C THR A 93 -1.81 1.96 -16.63
N VAL A 94 -1.09 2.65 -15.76
CA VAL A 94 -1.18 2.47 -14.30
C VAL A 94 -1.83 3.69 -13.67
N LEU A 95 -2.79 3.46 -12.77
CA LEU A 95 -3.42 4.49 -11.96
C LEU A 95 -2.75 4.54 -10.58
N LEU A 96 -2.25 5.71 -10.22
CA LEU A 96 -1.70 6.00 -8.89
C LEU A 96 -2.78 6.74 -8.07
N VAL A 97 -3.11 6.24 -6.90
CA VAL A 97 -4.08 6.86 -6.00
C VAL A 97 -3.43 7.18 -4.67
N GLY A 98 -3.39 8.46 -4.31
CA GLY A 98 -2.89 8.92 -3.01
C GLY A 98 -4.05 9.23 -2.07
N LEU A 99 -4.30 8.37 -1.10
CA LEU A 99 -5.33 8.55 -0.10
C LEU A 99 -4.91 9.48 1.04
N GLY A 100 -5.91 10.08 1.67
CA GLY A 100 -5.74 10.90 2.85
C GLY A 100 -6.06 12.38 2.62
N ASN A 101 -5.85 13.16 3.66
CA ASN A 101 -6.20 14.57 3.74
C ASN A 101 -4.96 15.45 3.70
N TRP A 102 -4.83 16.27 2.66
CA TRP A 102 -3.73 17.23 2.52
C TRP A 102 -3.64 18.25 3.66
N ARG A 103 -4.72 18.47 4.42
CA ARG A 103 -4.77 19.40 5.56
C ARG A 103 -4.24 18.78 6.87
N ALA A 104 -4.10 17.46 6.94
CA ALA A 104 -3.66 16.76 8.15
C ALA A 104 -2.28 16.15 7.91
N THR A 105 -1.24 16.69 8.55
CA THR A 105 0.16 16.30 8.29
C THR A 105 0.38 14.79 8.32
N ALA A 106 -0.14 14.11 9.35
CA ALA A 106 0.04 12.67 9.49
C ALA A 106 -0.75 11.84 8.46
N ASP A 107 -1.77 12.42 7.83
CA ASP A 107 -2.62 11.80 6.80
C ASP A 107 -2.30 12.32 5.38
N SER A 108 -1.24 13.12 5.22
CA SER A 108 -0.90 13.78 3.94
C SER A 108 0.02 12.95 3.04
N LEU A 109 0.30 11.70 3.42
CA LEU A 109 1.23 10.82 2.70
C LEU A 109 0.78 10.57 1.26
N GLY A 110 -0.49 10.18 1.04
CA GLY A 110 -0.99 9.93 -0.31
C GLY A 110 -0.97 11.17 -1.19
N PRO A 111 -1.47 12.34 -0.75
CA PRO A 111 -1.29 13.61 -1.47
C PRO A 111 0.17 13.88 -1.86
N LYS A 112 1.11 13.70 -0.93
CA LYS A 112 2.55 13.89 -1.19
C LYS A 112 3.11 12.86 -2.17
N PHE A 113 2.68 11.61 -2.08
CA PHE A 113 3.05 10.57 -3.04
C PHE A 113 2.66 10.98 -4.47
N ILE A 114 1.44 11.50 -4.68
CA ILE A 114 1.00 11.95 -6.01
C ILE A 114 1.80 13.18 -6.46
N GLU A 115 2.08 14.14 -5.56
CA GLU A 115 2.89 15.33 -5.86
C GLU A 115 4.29 14.99 -6.39
N TYR A 116 4.93 13.93 -5.87
CA TYR A 116 6.25 13.48 -6.30
C TYR A 116 6.24 12.36 -7.35
N SER A 117 5.06 11.90 -7.79
CA SER A 117 4.94 10.82 -8.77
C SER A 117 5.08 11.34 -10.20
N PRO A 118 5.82 10.64 -11.08
CA PRO A 118 5.82 10.96 -12.51
C PRO A 118 4.45 10.64 -13.10
N ILE A 119 3.76 11.65 -13.63
CA ILE A 119 2.47 11.50 -14.32
C ILE A 119 2.73 11.64 -15.82
N THR A 120 2.59 10.54 -16.56
CA THR A 120 3.06 10.48 -17.95
C THR A 120 1.98 10.19 -18.99
N ARG A 121 0.81 9.68 -18.58
CA ARG A 121 -0.26 9.25 -19.51
C ARG A 121 -0.63 10.29 -20.57
N HIS A 122 -0.61 11.57 -20.22
CA HIS A 122 -0.94 12.65 -21.15
C HIS A 122 0.16 12.90 -22.20
N TYR A 123 1.45 12.69 -21.88
CA TYR A 123 2.54 12.79 -22.87
C TYR A 123 2.38 11.74 -23.99
N HIS A 124 1.96 10.52 -23.66
CA HIS A 124 1.68 9.49 -24.68
C HIS A 124 0.64 9.90 -25.72
N ALA A 125 -0.28 10.82 -25.37
CA ALA A 125 -1.31 11.31 -26.29
C ALA A 125 -0.91 12.60 -27.00
N TYR A 126 -0.24 13.53 -26.29
CA TYR A 126 -0.09 14.91 -26.76
C TYR A 126 1.35 15.34 -27.06
N ALA A 127 2.36 14.68 -26.48
CA ALA A 127 3.77 14.97 -26.75
C ALA A 127 4.64 13.71 -26.58
N PRO A 128 4.50 12.70 -27.47
CA PRO A 128 5.25 11.46 -27.37
C PRO A 128 6.77 11.65 -27.45
N GLU A 129 7.24 12.71 -28.09
CA GLU A 129 8.65 13.09 -28.20
C GLU A 129 9.30 13.47 -26.86
N ALA A 130 8.49 13.81 -25.85
CA ALA A 130 8.97 14.11 -24.50
C ALA A 130 9.21 12.84 -23.66
N LEU A 131 8.76 11.66 -24.14
CA LEU A 131 8.93 10.39 -23.44
C LEU A 131 10.34 9.84 -23.63
N VAL A 132 10.95 9.39 -22.53
CA VAL A 132 12.18 8.59 -22.57
C VAL A 132 11.85 7.11 -22.42
N GLN A 133 12.74 6.25 -22.91
CA GLN A 133 12.59 4.80 -22.80
C GLN A 133 12.37 4.38 -21.34
N GLY A 134 11.38 3.51 -21.11
CA GLY A 134 11.02 3.03 -19.77
C GLY A 134 9.92 3.85 -19.09
N MET A 135 9.51 5.01 -19.65
CA MET A 135 8.35 5.75 -19.16
C MET A 135 7.05 5.05 -19.58
N ARG A 136 6.50 4.27 -18.66
CA ARG A 136 5.15 3.72 -18.73
C ARG A 136 4.10 4.82 -18.60
N PRO A 137 2.92 4.73 -19.26
CA PRO A 137 1.81 5.66 -19.03
C PRO A 137 1.26 5.53 -17.60
N THR A 138 1.40 6.60 -16.82
CA THR A 138 0.86 6.70 -15.47
C THR A 138 -0.09 7.88 -15.36
N CYS A 139 -1.20 7.70 -14.64
CA CYS A 139 -2.09 8.77 -14.24
C CYS A 139 -2.23 8.75 -12.72
N GLY A 140 -2.49 9.90 -12.10
CA GLY A 140 -2.45 10.03 -10.65
C GLY A 140 -3.56 10.92 -10.13
N ILE A 141 -4.12 10.56 -8.97
CA ILE A 141 -5.09 11.39 -8.26
C ILE A 141 -4.96 11.26 -6.75
N SER A 142 -5.19 12.36 -6.03
CA SER A 142 -5.56 12.32 -4.62
C SER A 142 -7.01 12.80 -4.47
N PRO A 143 -7.97 11.91 -4.17
CA PRO A 143 -9.39 12.25 -4.20
C PRO A 143 -9.82 13.13 -3.02
N GLY A 144 -8.96 13.33 -2.02
CA GLY A 144 -9.31 13.97 -0.76
C GLY A 144 -10.18 13.05 0.12
N VAL A 145 -10.86 13.66 1.09
CA VAL A 145 -11.71 12.97 2.06
C VAL A 145 -13.14 13.47 2.00
N LEU A 146 -14.10 12.62 2.40
CA LEU A 146 -15.54 12.90 2.39
C LEU A 146 -15.88 14.28 2.98
N GLY A 147 -15.27 14.65 4.11
CA GLY A 147 -15.55 15.93 4.78
C GLY A 147 -15.12 17.18 3.98
N ILE A 148 -14.34 17.02 2.92
CA ILE A 148 -13.90 18.11 2.04
C ILE A 148 -14.67 18.07 0.71
N THR A 149 -14.87 16.88 0.14
CA THR A 149 -15.41 16.73 -1.22
C THR A 149 -16.90 16.39 -1.26
N GLY A 150 -17.46 15.85 -0.17
CA GLY A 150 -18.80 15.28 -0.14
C GLY A 150 -18.94 13.96 -0.90
N LEU A 151 -17.84 13.41 -1.43
CA LEU A 151 -17.82 12.16 -2.21
C LEU A 151 -17.08 11.09 -1.42
N GLU A 152 -17.59 9.85 -1.48
CA GLU A 152 -16.84 8.72 -0.96
C GLU A 152 -15.63 8.44 -1.86
N THR A 153 -14.50 8.10 -1.24
CA THR A 153 -13.27 7.77 -1.96
C THR A 153 -13.51 6.67 -3.01
N PHE A 154 -14.33 5.69 -2.67
CA PHE A 154 -14.70 4.61 -3.57
C PHE A 154 -15.41 5.11 -4.83
N GLU A 155 -16.37 6.04 -4.72
CA GLU A 155 -17.11 6.59 -5.86
C GLU A 155 -16.18 7.30 -6.84
N VAL A 156 -15.27 8.13 -6.31
CA VAL A 156 -14.29 8.87 -7.12
C VAL A 156 -13.35 7.91 -7.84
N VAL A 157 -12.79 6.94 -7.10
CA VAL A 157 -11.85 5.97 -7.68
C VAL A 157 -12.55 5.09 -8.70
N LYS A 158 -13.74 4.56 -8.40
CA LYS A 158 -14.51 3.72 -9.32
C LYS A 158 -14.85 4.45 -10.61
N GLY A 159 -15.30 5.71 -10.53
CA GLY A 159 -15.56 6.52 -11.72
C GLY A 159 -14.32 6.71 -12.62
N ILE A 160 -13.14 6.90 -12.01
CA ILE A 160 -11.87 6.98 -12.75
C ILE A 160 -11.49 5.64 -13.36
N VAL A 161 -11.60 4.55 -12.59
CA VAL A 161 -11.31 3.19 -13.08
C VAL A 161 -12.17 2.85 -14.29
N ASP A 162 -13.47 3.13 -14.23
CA ASP A 162 -14.41 2.84 -15.31
C ASP A 162 -14.15 3.67 -16.57
N SER A 163 -13.71 4.92 -16.39
CA SER A 163 -13.40 5.82 -17.50
C SER A 163 -12.02 5.57 -18.11
N VAL A 164 -10.99 5.37 -17.28
CA VAL A 164 -9.58 5.26 -17.70
C VAL A 164 -9.22 3.84 -18.10
N LYS A 165 -9.84 2.83 -17.45
CA LYS A 165 -9.56 1.41 -17.61
C LYS A 165 -8.07 1.08 -17.47
N PRO A 166 -7.42 1.46 -16.35
CA PRO A 166 -6.02 1.14 -16.12
C PRO A 166 -5.83 -0.38 -15.92
N SER A 167 -4.66 -0.90 -16.28
CA SER A 167 -4.33 -2.33 -16.11
C SER A 167 -3.92 -2.69 -14.68
N LEU A 168 -3.54 -1.69 -13.88
CA LEU A 168 -3.21 -1.82 -12.45
C LEU A 168 -3.50 -0.50 -11.74
N MET A 169 -3.93 -0.58 -10.49
CA MET A 169 -3.94 0.55 -9.57
C MET A 169 -2.93 0.35 -8.42
N VAL A 170 -2.14 1.38 -8.13
CA VAL A 170 -1.31 1.46 -6.93
C VAL A 170 -1.89 2.52 -6.00
N VAL A 171 -2.26 2.12 -4.79
CA VAL A 171 -2.86 3.00 -3.79
C VAL A 171 -1.89 3.20 -2.63
N VAL A 172 -1.61 4.44 -2.28
CA VAL A 172 -0.75 4.81 -1.14
C VAL A 172 -1.60 5.49 -0.07
N ASP A 173 -1.51 4.99 1.17
CA ASP A 173 -2.26 5.51 2.32
C ASP A 173 -1.41 5.62 3.59
N ALA A 174 -1.80 6.53 4.46
CA ALA A 174 -1.27 6.61 5.81
C ALA A 174 -1.99 5.59 6.70
N LEU A 175 -1.24 4.77 7.44
CA LEU A 175 -1.79 3.75 8.34
C LEU A 175 -1.70 4.17 9.81
N ALA A 176 -2.61 3.62 10.61
CA ALA A 176 -2.45 3.61 12.05
C ALA A 176 -1.61 2.39 12.48
N ALA A 177 -0.54 2.62 13.22
CA ALA A 177 0.26 1.58 13.84
C ALA A 177 -0.45 1.02 15.08
N GLN A 178 -0.24 -0.26 15.39
CA GLN A 178 -0.59 -0.84 16.69
C GLN A 178 0.59 -0.86 17.66
N ASN A 179 1.79 -0.48 17.19
CA ASN A 179 3.00 -0.35 17.98
C ASN A 179 3.67 1.00 17.64
N VAL A 180 4.02 1.77 18.67
CA VAL A 180 4.68 3.09 18.54
C VAL A 180 6.01 2.99 17.78
N ASP A 181 6.75 1.89 17.94
CA ASP A 181 8.05 1.68 17.29
C ASP A 181 7.94 1.65 15.76
N ARG A 182 6.75 1.29 15.24
CA ARG A 182 6.47 1.12 13.81
C ARG A 182 6.12 2.44 13.08
N ILE A 183 5.86 3.51 13.82
CA ILE A 183 5.58 4.83 13.25
C ILE A 183 6.80 5.32 12.49
N GLY A 184 6.67 5.54 11.18
CA GLY A 184 7.74 6.05 10.32
C GLY A 184 8.94 5.12 10.16
N THR A 185 8.84 3.85 10.59
CA THR A 185 9.91 2.84 10.49
C THR A 185 9.49 1.62 9.69
N SER A 186 8.25 1.58 9.20
CA SER A 186 7.75 0.41 8.48
C SER A 186 6.91 0.78 7.27
N ILE A 187 6.94 -0.08 6.26
CA ILE A 187 6.14 0.04 5.04
C ILE A 187 5.43 -1.30 4.84
N GLN A 188 4.12 -1.28 4.65
CA GLN A 188 3.34 -2.46 4.29
C GLN A 188 2.92 -2.35 2.82
N MET A 189 3.09 -3.43 2.07
CA MET A 189 2.56 -3.57 0.70
C MET A 189 1.69 -4.83 0.61
N SER A 190 0.63 -4.81 -0.20
CA SER A 190 -0.18 -6.01 -0.47
C SER A 190 -0.93 -5.94 -1.80
N ASN A 191 -1.33 -7.09 -2.33
CA ASN A 191 -2.16 -7.19 -3.52
C ASN A 191 -3.65 -7.44 -3.20
N THR A 192 -4.05 -7.23 -1.95
CA THR A 192 -5.42 -7.52 -1.47
C THR A 192 -6.34 -6.30 -1.47
N GLY A 193 -5.83 -5.15 -1.93
CA GLY A 193 -6.51 -3.88 -1.80
C GLY A 193 -6.28 -3.20 -0.46
N ILE A 194 -7.05 -2.13 -0.21
CA ILE A 194 -6.98 -1.35 1.03
C ILE A 194 -8.36 -0.90 1.48
N GLN A 195 -8.56 -0.80 2.80
CA GLN A 195 -9.73 -0.17 3.36
C GLN A 195 -9.37 1.22 3.90
N PRO A 196 -9.77 2.31 3.22
CA PRO A 196 -9.41 3.67 3.65
C PRO A 196 -9.96 4.00 5.04
N GLY A 197 -9.16 4.67 5.86
CA GLY A 197 -9.64 5.20 7.15
C GLY A 197 -9.84 4.17 8.27
N ALA A 198 -9.30 2.94 8.13
CA ALA A 198 -9.37 1.90 9.16
C ALA A 198 -8.80 2.34 10.53
N GLY A 199 -7.91 3.33 10.56
CA GLY A 199 -7.37 3.91 11.80
C GLY A 199 -8.32 4.82 12.58
N VAL A 200 -9.43 5.26 11.99
CA VAL A 200 -10.39 6.20 12.60
C VAL A 200 -11.73 5.52 12.94
N GLY A 201 -11.80 4.19 12.91
CA GLY A 201 -12.94 3.42 13.42
C GLY A 201 -14.20 3.38 12.55
N ASN A 202 -14.20 3.98 11.36
CA ASN A 202 -15.32 3.89 10.41
C ASN A 202 -14.99 2.93 9.27
N ALA A 203 -15.82 1.90 9.09
CA ALA A 203 -15.71 0.95 7.99
C ALA A 203 -16.15 1.62 6.67
N ARG A 204 -15.18 2.14 5.91
CA ARG A 204 -15.40 2.61 4.53
C ARG A 204 -15.33 1.45 3.54
N HIS A 205 -15.92 1.61 2.35
CA HIS A 205 -15.83 0.62 1.28
C HIS A 205 -14.36 0.40 0.88
N ALA A 206 -13.94 -0.86 0.79
CA ALA A 206 -12.58 -1.20 0.44
C ALA A 206 -12.30 -0.99 -1.06
N LEU A 207 -11.06 -0.61 -1.40
CA LEU A 207 -10.57 -0.57 -2.76
C LEU A 207 -9.91 -1.92 -3.05
N THR A 208 -10.67 -2.86 -3.62
CA THR A 208 -10.21 -4.22 -3.92
C THR A 208 -10.30 -4.54 -5.40
N GLU A 209 -9.57 -5.56 -5.84
CA GLU A 209 -9.70 -6.08 -7.22
C GLU A 209 -11.11 -6.61 -7.50
N ALA A 210 -11.77 -7.21 -6.51
CA ALA A 210 -13.14 -7.70 -6.64
C ALA A 210 -14.15 -6.58 -6.88
N ASP A 211 -14.01 -5.44 -6.19
CA ASP A 211 -14.93 -4.30 -6.33
C ASP A 211 -14.65 -3.45 -7.58
N LEU A 212 -13.38 -3.31 -7.96
CA LEU A 212 -12.96 -2.39 -9.03
C LEU A 212 -12.78 -3.09 -10.38
N GLY A 213 -12.58 -4.41 -10.40
CA GLY A 213 -12.36 -5.20 -11.61
C GLY A 213 -10.96 -5.07 -12.21
N ILE A 214 -10.03 -4.44 -11.48
CA ILE A 214 -8.63 -4.29 -11.87
C ILE A 214 -7.72 -4.69 -10.69
N PRO A 215 -6.51 -5.20 -10.95
CA PRO A 215 -5.54 -5.48 -9.89
C PRO A 215 -5.24 -4.24 -9.04
N VAL A 216 -5.16 -4.41 -7.72
CA VAL A 216 -4.90 -3.32 -6.76
C VAL A 216 -3.71 -3.67 -5.87
N ILE A 217 -2.67 -2.84 -5.94
CA ILE A 217 -1.56 -2.87 -4.97
C ILE A 217 -1.76 -1.76 -3.96
N ALA A 218 -1.89 -2.14 -2.70
CA ALA A 218 -1.96 -1.21 -1.59
C ALA A 218 -0.59 -1.07 -0.93
N ILE A 219 -0.18 0.17 -0.68
CA ILE A 219 1.02 0.54 0.07
C ILE A 219 0.58 1.41 1.24
N GLY A 220 0.93 1.01 2.44
CA GLY A 220 0.58 1.73 3.66
C GLY A 220 1.81 1.98 4.52
N VAL A 221 1.93 3.20 5.04
CA VAL A 221 3.02 3.56 5.95
C VAL A 221 2.41 4.02 7.26
N PRO A 222 2.79 3.44 8.41
CA PRO A 222 2.24 3.87 9.68
C PRO A 222 2.76 5.26 10.07
N THR A 223 1.86 6.23 10.20
CA THR A 223 2.19 7.64 10.52
C THR A 223 1.57 8.11 11.82
N ILE A 224 0.58 7.38 12.34
CA ILE A 224 -0.14 7.68 13.58
C ILE A 224 -0.25 6.43 14.45
N VAL A 225 -0.49 6.63 15.74
CA VAL A 225 -0.83 5.58 16.71
C VAL A 225 -1.96 6.09 17.60
N SER A 226 -2.82 5.21 18.08
CA SER A 226 -3.86 5.58 19.05
C SER A 226 -3.24 5.93 20.40
N ALA A 227 -3.73 6.99 21.05
CA ALA A 227 -3.28 7.39 22.38
C ALA A 227 -3.51 6.30 23.45
N GLY A 228 -4.54 5.45 23.28
CA GLY A 228 -4.78 4.32 24.20
C GLY A 228 -3.65 3.31 24.21
N ILE A 229 -2.97 3.11 23.07
CA ILE A 229 -1.81 2.21 22.94
C ILE A 229 -0.55 2.79 23.62
N ILE A 230 -0.49 4.11 23.79
CA ILE A 230 0.62 4.79 24.48
C ILE A 230 0.44 4.74 26.00
N ALA A 231 -0.80 4.66 26.47
CA ALA A 231 -1.14 4.72 27.89
C ALA A 231 -1.04 3.37 28.62
N ASP A 232 -0.97 2.27 27.87
CA ASP A 232 -0.75 0.90 28.36
C ASP A 232 0.74 0.53 28.36
#